data_AF-A0A4V3SJQ4-F1
#
_entry.id   AF-A0A4V3SJQ4-F1
#
_cell.length_a   1.000
_cell.length_b   1.000
_cell.length_c   1.000
_cell.angle_alpha   90.00
_cell.angle_beta   90.00
_cell.angle_gamma   90.00
#
_symmetry.space_group_name_H-M   'P 1'
#
loop_
_entity.id
_entity.type
_entity.pdbx_description
1 polymer ?
#
loop_
_entity_poly.entity_id
_entity_poly.type
_entity_poly.pdbx_seq_one_letter_code
_entity_poly.pdbx_strand_id
1 'polypeptide(L)'
;MTSTEATETTLSGLTFPAPVFRQIAPQKYLLRHLQSTPSTRPSSRRPDEFRPATLHANALSHAHGSAVVRMGDTAVVAGVRGEVLNLLHGEGKERGAVKLRFEEMEELEEDDDDQGETVRGMGLVVPNLELGTGCTHNYHPGPPSDFAQSTAERLRSLLLDTLHLIPTSTLRITHLDPATGTTDTKAFWVLYIDIVCISLDGNILDAALAATVAALKATKLPIARWDADKEQVVCSRDETRKLDISGGLAFTASFGIVGHKDEEEQENGGDATMKKWVLCDLDEFEEEVVTEKVMVCIRDGEKIAKLEKAGGVVAGTEEMMECVRRAKERYRELEKLVSAV
;
A
#
# COMPACT_ATOMS: atom_id res chain seq x y z
N MET A 1 -46.69 -60.39 3.94
CA MET A 1 -45.36 -59.79 3.72
C MET A 1 -45.56 -58.29 3.69
N THR A 2 -45.43 -57.67 4.86
CA THR A 2 -45.59 -56.23 5.09
C THR A 2 -44.30 -55.53 4.68
N SER A 3 -44.41 -54.62 3.72
CA SER A 3 -43.33 -53.73 3.27
C SER A 3 -43.01 -52.72 4.37
N THR A 4 -41.78 -52.76 4.88
CA THR A 4 -41.25 -51.76 5.81
C THR A 4 -40.82 -50.55 4.99
N GLU A 5 -41.62 -49.48 4.98
CA GLU A 5 -41.20 -48.17 4.50
C GLU A 5 -40.18 -47.59 5.49
N ALA A 6 -38.96 -47.36 5.02
CA ALA A 6 -37.95 -46.63 5.77
C ALA A 6 -38.26 -45.13 5.68
N THR A 7 -38.72 -44.54 6.78
CA THR A 7 -38.85 -43.09 6.93
C THR A 7 -37.47 -42.43 6.94
N GLU A 8 -37.07 -41.81 5.84
CA GLU A 8 -35.94 -40.87 5.79
C GLU A 8 -36.23 -39.70 6.74
N THR A 9 -35.45 -39.62 7.81
CA THR A 9 -35.57 -38.53 8.79
C THR A 9 -34.77 -37.34 8.25
N THR A 10 -35.41 -36.43 7.52
CA THR A 10 -34.77 -35.19 7.08
C THR A 10 -34.43 -34.34 8.30
N LEU A 11 -33.15 -34.28 8.69
CA LEU A 11 -32.68 -33.39 9.74
C LEU A 11 -32.83 -31.95 9.27
N SER A 12 -33.88 -31.24 9.75
CA SER A 12 -34.04 -29.82 9.47
C SER A 12 -32.88 -29.04 10.09
N GLY A 13 -32.06 -28.39 9.27
CA GLY A 13 -30.93 -27.58 9.74
C GLY A 13 -31.39 -26.47 10.69
N LEU A 14 -30.57 -26.17 11.71
CA LEU A 14 -30.81 -25.05 12.62
C LEU A 14 -30.76 -23.72 11.85
N THR A 15 -31.79 -22.89 12.00
CA THR A 15 -31.85 -21.54 11.42
C THR A 15 -31.44 -20.50 12.45
N PHE A 16 -30.68 -19.50 12.02
CA PHE A 16 -30.18 -18.42 12.87
C PHE A 16 -30.44 -17.06 12.20
N PRO A 17 -30.73 -16.01 12.97
CA PRO A 17 -30.70 -14.63 12.46
C PRO A 17 -29.32 -14.28 11.89
N ALA A 18 -29.27 -13.45 10.84
CA ALA A 18 -28.03 -13.11 10.15
C ALA A 18 -26.89 -12.59 11.07
N PRO A 19 -27.13 -11.69 12.06
CA PRO A 19 -26.06 -11.22 12.95
C PRO A 19 -25.49 -12.35 13.83
N VAL A 20 -26.34 -13.27 14.28
CA VAL A 20 -25.94 -14.42 15.10
C VAL A 20 -25.17 -15.42 14.26
N PHE A 21 -25.64 -15.69 13.03
CA PHE A 21 -24.95 -16.60 12.11
C PHE A 21 -23.57 -16.08 11.72
N ARG A 22 -23.44 -14.76 11.50
CA ARG A 22 -22.15 -14.09 11.23
C ARG A 22 -21.13 -14.33 12.35
N GLN A 23 -21.56 -14.32 13.62
CA GLN A 23 -20.67 -14.54 14.76
C GLN A 23 -20.34 -16.02 14.99
N ILE A 24 -21.32 -16.92 14.84
CA ILE A 24 -21.15 -18.35 15.13
C ILE A 24 -20.32 -19.04 14.03
N ALA A 25 -20.57 -18.71 12.76
CA ALA A 25 -19.95 -19.37 11.62
C ALA A 25 -19.62 -18.37 10.50
N PRO A 26 -18.61 -17.49 10.70
CA PRO A 26 -18.33 -16.39 9.79
C PRO A 26 -17.93 -16.85 8.38
N GLN A 27 -17.16 -17.94 8.26
CA GLN A 27 -16.80 -18.53 6.96
C GLN A 27 -18.03 -19.03 6.19
N LYS A 28 -18.95 -19.73 6.87
CA LYS A 28 -20.20 -20.20 6.26
C LYS A 28 -21.13 -19.04 5.92
N TYR A 29 -21.13 -18.00 6.74
CA TYR A 29 -21.88 -16.77 6.48
C TYR A 29 -21.45 -16.10 5.18
N LEU A 30 -20.13 -15.91 4.98
CA LEU A 30 -19.59 -15.39 3.72
C LEU A 30 -19.96 -16.29 2.54
N LEU A 31 -19.73 -17.60 2.67
CA LEU A 31 -20.00 -18.57 1.61
C LEU A 31 -21.47 -18.55 1.17
N ARG A 32 -22.43 -18.45 2.09
CA ARG A 32 -23.85 -18.38 1.73
C ARG A 32 -24.21 -17.17 0.87
N HIS A 33 -23.54 -16.03 1.06
CA HIS A 33 -23.72 -14.86 0.18
C HIS A 33 -23.08 -15.11 -1.19
N LEU A 34 -21.92 -15.78 -1.24
CA LEU A 34 -21.25 -16.09 -2.50
C LEU A 34 -21.99 -17.16 -3.33
N GLN A 35 -22.72 -18.06 -2.68
CA GLN A 35 -23.57 -19.07 -3.31
C GLN A 35 -24.92 -18.52 -3.75
N SER A 36 -25.33 -17.31 -3.32
CA SER A 36 -26.58 -16.71 -3.78
C SER A 36 -26.55 -16.48 -5.30
N THR A 37 -27.73 -16.43 -5.94
CA THR A 37 -27.84 -16.10 -7.37
C THR A 37 -28.66 -14.82 -7.51
N PRO A 38 -28.06 -13.67 -7.84
CA PRO A 38 -26.65 -13.44 -8.15
C PRO A 38 -25.73 -13.53 -6.90
N SER A 39 -24.44 -13.82 -7.11
CA SER A 39 -23.45 -13.90 -6.02
C SER A 39 -23.26 -12.52 -5.41
N THR A 40 -23.41 -12.43 -4.09
CA THR A 40 -23.27 -11.18 -3.34
C THR A 40 -22.28 -11.34 -2.19
N ARG A 41 -21.87 -10.22 -1.60
CA ARG A 41 -21.05 -10.18 -0.37
C ARG A 41 -21.92 -9.81 0.82
N PRO A 42 -21.47 -10.04 2.06
CA PRO A 42 -22.08 -9.48 3.27
C PRO A 42 -22.39 -7.98 3.20
N SER A 43 -21.55 -7.21 2.51
CA SER A 43 -21.72 -5.79 2.26
C SER A 43 -22.70 -5.47 1.11
N SER A 44 -23.39 -6.47 0.56
CA SER A 44 -24.26 -6.38 -0.63
C SER A 44 -23.55 -6.02 -1.94
N ARG A 45 -22.23 -5.85 -1.93
CA ARG A 45 -21.39 -5.66 -3.12
C ARG A 45 -21.27 -6.93 -3.94
N ARG A 46 -20.93 -6.79 -5.22
CA ARG A 46 -20.53 -7.93 -6.07
C ARG A 46 -19.10 -8.39 -5.71
N PRO A 47 -18.73 -9.65 -5.97
CA PRO A 47 -17.37 -10.15 -5.76
C PRO A 47 -16.28 -9.31 -6.44
N ASP A 48 -16.55 -8.82 -7.65
CA ASP A 48 -15.63 -8.05 -8.49
C ASP A 48 -15.66 -6.53 -8.27
N GLU A 49 -16.46 -6.05 -7.33
CA GLU A 49 -16.71 -4.63 -7.13
C GLU A 49 -15.77 -3.99 -6.09
N PHE A 50 -15.01 -2.99 -6.54
CA PHE A 50 -14.20 -2.13 -5.68
C PHE A 50 -15.04 -1.02 -5.05
N ARG A 51 -14.67 -0.56 -3.85
CA ARG A 51 -15.27 0.64 -3.25
C ARG A 51 -14.87 1.89 -4.04
N PRO A 52 -15.77 2.89 -4.16
CA PRO A 52 -15.43 4.16 -4.79
C PRO A 52 -14.28 4.82 -4.01
N ALA A 53 -13.29 5.32 -4.76
CA ALA A 53 -12.17 6.06 -4.20
C ALA A 53 -12.38 7.57 -4.38
N THR A 54 -12.17 8.33 -3.31
CA THR A 54 -12.11 9.80 -3.35
C THR A 54 -10.76 10.26 -2.84
N LEU A 55 -10.22 11.29 -3.47
CA LEU A 55 -8.90 11.81 -3.16
C LEU A 55 -8.95 13.34 -3.06
N HIS A 56 -8.34 13.87 -2.01
CA HIS A 56 -8.16 15.30 -1.78
C HIS A 56 -6.69 15.59 -1.49
N ALA A 57 -6.01 16.26 -2.41
CA ALA A 57 -4.62 16.65 -2.22
C ALA A 57 -4.49 18.00 -1.50
N ASN A 58 -3.32 18.23 -0.89
CA ASN A 58 -2.98 19.43 -0.13
C ASN A 58 -3.97 19.76 1.00
N ALA A 59 -4.47 18.72 1.67
CA ALA A 59 -5.41 18.86 2.77
C ALA A 59 -4.77 19.44 4.06
N LEU A 60 -3.46 19.26 4.24
CA LEU A 60 -2.70 19.75 5.38
C LEU A 60 -1.83 20.94 4.95
N SER A 61 -2.05 22.10 5.57
CA SER A 61 -1.38 23.37 5.21
C SER A 61 0.10 23.44 5.61
N HIS A 62 0.50 22.70 6.65
CA HIS A 62 1.86 22.74 7.19
C HIS A 62 2.78 21.65 6.61
N ALA A 63 2.23 20.70 5.84
CA ALA A 63 3.02 19.68 5.18
C ALA A 63 3.53 20.18 3.83
N HIS A 64 4.70 19.72 3.40
CA HIS A 64 5.25 20.06 2.08
C HIS A 64 4.42 19.44 0.95
N GLY A 65 3.79 18.30 1.23
CA GLY A 65 2.74 17.70 0.42
C GLY A 65 1.81 16.90 1.32
N SER A 66 0.54 16.76 0.95
CA SER A 66 -0.39 15.91 1.68
C SER A 66 -1.50 15.41 0.78
N ALA A 67 -2.13 14.32 1.18
CA ALA A 67 -3.32 13.81 0.55
C ALA A 67 -4.20 13.06 1.54
N VAL A 68 -5.51 13.17 1.37
CA VAL A 68 -6.51 12.35 2.05
C VAL A 68 -7.15 11.45 1.00
N VAL A 69 -7.11 10.15 1.24
CA VAL A 69 -7.76 9.15 0.40
C VAL A 69 -8.81 8.43 1.23
N ARG A 70 -9.98 8.27 0.65
CA ARG A 70 -11.06 7.45 1.21
C ARG A 70 -11.47 6.42 0.18
N MET A 71 -11.42 5.15 0.57
CA MET A 71 -11.90 4.00 -0.20
C MET A 71 -13.04 3.34 0.56
N GLY A 72 -14.27 3.70 0.22
CA GLY A 72 -15.44 3.35 1.04
C GLY A 72 -15.36 3.93 2.44
N ASP A 73 -15.30 3.10 3.47
CA ASP A 73 -15.18 3.54 4.87
C ASP A 73 -13.74 3.58 5.39
N THR A 74 -12.79 3.02 4.65
CA THR A 74 -11.37 3.18 4.97
C THR A 74 -10.88 4.56 4.53
N ALA A 75 -10.43 5.37 5.49
CA ALA A 75 -9.93 6.72 5.27
C ALA A 75 -8.51 6.88 5.81
N VAL A 76 -7.60 7.39 4.98
CA VAL A 76 -6.17 7.56 5.28
C VAL A 76 -5.71 8.94 4.88
N VAL A 77 -4.86 9.54 5.72
CA VAL A 77 -4.17 10.80 5.44
C VAL A 77 -2.69 10.53 5.34
N ALA A 78 -2.04 11.01 4.30
CA ALA A 78 -0.58 11.02 4.17
C ALA A 78 -0.07 12.47 4.16
N GLY A 79 0.96 12.74 4.95
CA GLY A 79 1.68 14.01 4.98
C GLY A 79 3.16 13.77 4.67
N VAL A 80 3.75 14.64 3.84
CA VAL A 80 5.16 14.61 3.48
C VAL A 80 5.86 15.80 4.13
N ARG A 81 6.94 15.51 4.85
CA ARG A 81 7.81 16.50 5.47
C ARG A 81 9.24 16.30 4.99
N GLY A 82 9.81 17.32 4.36
CA GLY A 82 11.23 17.35 4.00
C GLY A 82 12.08 17.87 5.16
N GLU A 83 13.20 17.22 5.42
CA GLU A 83 14.30 17.70 6.27
C GLU A 83 15.63 17.60 5.51
N VAL A 84 16.63 18.37 5.92
CA VAL A 84 17.94 18.37 5.26
C VAL A 84 18.91 17.49 6.05
N LEU A 85 19.50 16.52 5.37
CA LEU A 85 20.62 15.71 5.84
C LEU A 85 21.92 16.29 5.29
N ASN A 86 22.72 16.89 6.17
CA ASN A 86 24.03 17.40 5.80
C ASN A 86 25.06 16.26 5.70
N LEU A 87 25.86 16.30 4.64
CA LEU A 87 27.05 15.47 4.50
C LEU A 87 28.24 16.22 5.10
N LEU A 88 28.88 15.63 6.10
CA LEU A 88 30.16 16.13 6.60
C LEU A 88 31.29 15.31 6.00
N HIS A 89 32.40 15.96 5.68
CA HIS A 89 33.62 15.24 5.32
C HIS A 89 34.31 14.74 6.62
N GLY A 90 34.65 13.44 6.72
CA GLY A 90 35.47 12.89 7.81
C GLY A 90 35.13 11.45 8.23
N GLU A 91 35.66 10.99 9.37
CA GLU A 91 35.38 9.66 9.94
C GLU A 91 34.39 9.74 11.12
N GLY A 92 33.37 8.86 11.14
CA GLY A 92 32.48 8.63 12.29
C GLY A 92 31.15 9.41 12.34
N LYS A 93 30.28 9.09 13.30
CA LYS A 93 29.02 9.81 13.56
C LYS A 93 29.28 10.96 14.55
N GLU A 94 29.12 12.21 14.11
CA GLU A 94 28.88 13.35 15.01
C GLU A 94 27.41 13.75 14.96
N ARG A 95 26.92 14.38 16.03
CA ARG A 95 25.49 14.68 16.25
C ARG A 95 24.88 15.38 15.03
N GLY A 96 24.01 14.66 14.30
CA GLY A 96 23.18 15.22 13.23
C GLY A 96 23.82 15.29 11.84
N ALA A 97 24.98 14.67 11.63
CA ALA A 97 25.62 14.60 10.31
C ALA A 97 26.09 13.20 9.96
N VAL A 98 25.80 12.77 8.74
CA VAL A 98 26.37 11.54 8.17
C VAL A 98 27.70 11.92 7.55
N LYS A 99 28.80 11.38 8.09
CA LYS A 99 30.10 11.47 7.46
C LYS A 99 30.25 10.31 6.48
N LEU A 100 30.29 10.61 5.19
CA LEU A 100 30.57 9.62 4.14
C LEU A 100 32.08 9.45 3.99
N ARG A 101 32.52 8.23 3.70
CA ARG A 101 33.92 8.00 3.31
C ARG A 101 34.14 8.59 1.92
N PHE A 102 35.38 9.02 1.63
CA PHE A 102 35.73 9.54 0.31
C PHE A 102 35.41 8.54 -0.83
N GLU A 103 35.64 7.24 -0.60
CA GLU A 103 35.34 6.17 -1.56
C GLU A 103 33.82 6.03 -1.84
N GLU A 104 32.98 6.18 -0.80
CA GLU A 104 31.51 6.12 -0.93
C GLU A 104 30.93 7.35 -1.65
N MET A 105 31.68 8.46 -1.76
CA MET A 105 31.26 9.63 -2.53
C MET A 105 31.54 9.49 -4.03
N GLU A 106 32.66 8.85 -4.40
CA GLU A 106 33.00 8.59 -5.81
C GLU A 106 32.01 7.61 -6.45
N GLU A 107 31.55 6.58 -5.70
CA GLU A 107 30.53 5.64 -6.18
C GLU A 107 29.15 6.29 -6.43
N LEU A 108 28.81 7.36 -5.69
CA LEU A 108 27.54 8.10 -5.86
C LEU A 108 27.51 8.97 -7.13
N GLU A 109 28.66 9.19 -7.77
CA GLU A 109 28.81 10.00 -8.97
C GLU A 109 28.71 9.21 -10.27
N GLU A 110 28.81 7.87 -10.25
CA GLU A 110 29.07 7.10 -11.47
C GLU A 110 27.93 6.24 -12.05
N ASP A 111 26.83 5.89 -11.36
CA ASP A 111 25.81 5.00 -11.95
C ASP A 111 24.33 5.43 -11.77
N ASP A 112 23.61 5.56 -12.89
CA ASP A 112 22.15 5.81 -12.95
C ASP A 112 21.31 4.59 -12.48
N ASP A 113 21.88 3.38 -12.49
CA ASP A 113 21.23 2.15 -12.04
C ASP A 113 21.24 2.01 -10.49
N ASP A 114 21.99 2.84 -9.76
CA ASP A 114 22.19 2.76 -8.30
C ASP A 114 21.29 3.72 -7.47
N GLN A 115 20.38 4.44 -8.13
CA GLN A 115 19.57 5.46 -7.46
C GLN A 115 18.69 4.88 -6.34
N GLY A 116 18.12 3.69 -6.54
CA GLY A 116 17.32 3.02 -5.51
C GLY A 116 18.12 2.61 -4.27
N GLU A 117 19.35 2.15 -4.48
CA GLU A 117 20.25 1.71 -3.41
C GLU A 117 20.74 2.91 -2.60
N THR A 118 21.05 4.05 -3.23
CA THR A 118 21.41 5.28 -2.52
C THR A 118 20.27 5.76 -1.59
N VAL A 119 19.03 5.85 -2.09
CA VAL A 119 17.86 6.28 -1.30
C VAL A 119 17.65 5.39 -0.09
N ARG A 120 17.77 4.07 -0.28
CA ARG A 120 17.62 3.08 0.78
C ARG A 120 18.79 3.08 1.76
N GLY A 121 20.02 3.10 1.26
CA GLY A 121 21.26 3.03 2.04
C GLY A 121 21.43 4.24 2.95
N MET A 122 21.07 5.43 2.48
CA MET A 122 21.10 6.67 3.26
C MET A 122 19.83 6.93 4.06
N GLY A 123 18.76 6.15 3.85
CA GLY A 123 17.48 6.33 4.52
C GLY A 123 16.79 7.65 4.17
N LEU A 124 16.86 8.07 2.90
CA LEU A 124 16.33 9.36 2.45
C LEU A 124 14.80 9.43 2.41
N VAL A 125 14.12 8.28 2.44
CA VAL A 125 12.66 8.21 2.43
C VAL A 125 12.22 7.32 3.58
N VAL A 126 11.46 7.90 4.50
CA VAL A 126 11.05 7.26 5.76
C VAL A 126 9.52 7.27 5.83
N PRO A 127 8.86 6.21 5.32
CA PRO A 127 7.42 6.06 5.48
C PRO A 127 7.09 5.50 6.86
N ASN A 128 6.05 6.06 7.48
CA ASN A 128 5.51 5.62 8.75
C ASN A 128 3.98 5.47 8.62
N LEU A 129 3.44 4.37 9.15
CA LEU A 129 2.00 4.10 9.14
C LEU A 129 1.49 3.92 10.58
N GLU A 130 0.56 4.77 10.99
CA GLU A 130 -0.02 4.78 12.32
C GLU A 130 -1.50 4.35 12.29
N LEU A 131 -1.79 3.26 13.02
CA LEU A 131 -3.14 2.71 13.23
C LEU A 131 -3.66 2.96 14.66
N GLY A 132 -2.84 3.52 15.55
CA GLY A 132 -3.17 3.74 16.98
C GLY A 132 -4.08 4.94 17.26
N THR A 133 -4.71 5.51 16.24
CA THR A 133 -5.53 6.73 16.29
C THR A 133 -6.98 6.50 16.70
N GLY A 134 -7.35 5.25 17.01
CA GLY A 134 -8.74 4.85 17.23
C GLY A 134 -9.51 4.61 15.93
N CYS A 135 -8.83 4.24 14.85
CA CYS A 135 -9.43 4.00 13.53
C CYS A 135 -10.35 2.76 13.47
N THR A 136 -10.14 1.79 14.36
CA THR A 136 -11.04 0.67 14.65
C THR A 136 -10.94 0.32 16.13
N HIS A 137 -11.96 -0.38 16.63
CA HIS A 137 -12.00 -0.91 18.00
C HIS A 137 -10.84 -1.88 18.32
N ASN A 138 -10.28 -2.52 17.30
CA ASN A 138 -9.21 -3.51 17.43
C ASN A 138 -7.81 -2.90 17.69
N TYR A 139 -7.62 -1.60 17.42
CA TYR A 139 -6.32 -0.93 17.60
C TYR A 139 -6.42 0.19 18.63
N HIS A 140 -5.90 -0.08 19.82
CA HIS A 140 -5.81 0.89 20.88
C HIS A 140 -4.54 1.75 20.78
N PRO A 141 -4.58 3.01 21.25
CA PRO A 141 -3.38 3.81 21.41
C PRO A 141 -2.36 3.10 22.30
N GLY A 142 -1.14 2.92 21.82
CA GLY A 142 -0.13 2.12 22.51
C GLY A 142 1.02 1.74 21.57
N PRO A 143 1.87 0.78 21.98
CA PRO A 143 2.89 0.24 21.08
C PRO A 143 2.23 -0.37 19.83
N PRO A 144 2.89 -0.28 18.66
CA PRO A 144 2.30 -0.75 17.41
C PRO A 144 2.08 -2.27 17.45
N SER A 145 0.90 -2.72 17.01
CA SER A 145 0.57 -4.14 16.90
C SER A 145 1.39 -4.83 15.80
N ASP A 146 1.47 -6.16 15.82
CA ASP A 146 2.14 -6.94 14.77
C ASP A 146 1.56 -6.65 13.38
N PHE A 147 0.24 -6.42 13.28
CA PHE A 147 -0.42 -6.03 12.05
C PHE A 147 0.01 -4.63 11.58
N ALA A 148 0.09 -3.66 12.49
CA ALA A 148 0.56 -2.31 12.17
C ALA A 148 2.03 -2.34 11.70
N GLN A 149 2.90 -3.03 12.42
CA GLN A 149 4.32 -3.16 12.07
C GLN A 149 4.52 -3.87 10.74
N SER A 150 3.84 -5.00 10.51
CA SER A 150 3.94 -5.74 9.24
C SER A 150 3.38 -4.95 8.06
N THR A 151 2.29 -4.20 8.24
CA THR A 151 1.71 -3.36 7.18
C THR A 151 2.62 -2.16 6.86
N ALA A 152 3.17 -1.52 7.89
CA ALA A 152 4.15 -0.43 7.72
C ALA A 152 5.38 -0.92 6.97
N GLU A 153 5.92 -2.09 7.33
CA GLU A 153 7.08 -2.68 6.65
C GLU A 153 6.76 -3.10 5.21
N ARG A 154 5.57 -3.66 4.96
CA ARG A 154 5.12 -3.99 3.59
C ARG A 154 5.04 -2.74 2.72
N LEU A 155 4.51 -1.64 3.27
CA LEU A 155 4.46 -0.35 2.56
C LEU A 155 5.86 0.21 2.32
N ARG A 156 6.74 0.16 3.32
CA ARG A 156 8.15 0.58 3.21
C ARG A 156 8.87 -0.21 2.12
N SER A 157 8.77 -1.52 2.13
CA SER A 157 9.40 -2.39 1.13
C SER A 157 8.84 -2.16 -0.28
N LEU A 158 7.53 -1.91 -0.41
CA LEU A 158 6.94 -1.52 -1.70
C LEU A 158 7.55 -0.22 -2.22
N LEU A 159 7.60 0.82 -1.39
CA LEU A 159 8.08 2.15 -1.79
C LEU A 159 9.59 2.14 -2.11
N LEU A 160 10.39 1.50 -1.26
CA LEU A 160 11.85 1.59 -1.32
C LEU A 160 12.52 0.48 -2.14
N ASP A 161 12.01 -0.77 -2.08
CA ASP A 161 12.69 -1.90 -2.73
C ASP A 161 12.09 -2.24 -4.11
N THR A 162 10.81 -1.92 -4.32
CA THR A 162 10.09 -2.34 -5.53
C THR A 162 9.86 -1.18 -6.49
N LEU A 163 9.32 -0.06 -5.98
CA LEU A 163 8.75 0.98 -6.82
C LEU A 163 9.76 2.06 -7.24
N HIS A 164 10.69 2.44 -6.36
CA HIS A 164 11.70 3.46 -6.62
C HIS A 164 11.10 4.75 -7.22
N LEU A 165 10.00 5.24 -6.61
CA LEU A 165 9.21 6.35 -7.15
C LEU A 165 9.96 7.69 -7.20
N ILE A 166 10.97 7.85 -6.35
CA ILE A 166 11.67 9.11 -6.11
C ILE A 166 13.13 8.95 -6.57
N PRO A 167 13.55 9.64 -7.64
CA PRO A 167 14.94 9.64 -8.09
C PRO A 167 15.86 10.29 -7.06
N THR A 168 17.07 9.78 -6.87
CA THR A 168 18.05 10.37 -5.94
C THR A 168 18.42 11.80 -6.35
N SER A 169 18.46 12.07 -7.65
CA SER A 169 18.80 13.39 -8.21
C SER A 169 17.86 14.50 -7.73
N THR A 170 16.59 14.20 -7.46
CA THR A 170 15.63 15.20 -6.96
C THR A 170 15.85 15.57 -5.50
N LEU A 171 16.51 14.70 -4.74
CA LEU A 171 16.82 14.89 -3.31
C LEU A 171 18.20 15.51 -3.09
N ARG A 172 19.11 15.42 -4.06
CA ARG A 172 20.46 15.99 -3.98
C ARG A 172 20.43 17.52 -3.87
N ILE A 173 21.26 18.05 -2.97
CA ILE A 173 21.59 19.47 -2.83
C ILE A 173 23.06 19.61 -3.17
N THR A 174 23.34 20.19 -4.33
CA THR A 174 24.68 20.33 -4.87
C THR A 174 25.21 21.75 -4.74
N HIS A 175 26.53 21.88 -4.77
CA HIS A 175 27.24 23.15 -4.80
C HIS A 175 28.30 23.11 -5.91
N LEU A 176 28.24 24.09 -6.82
CA LEU A 176 29.29 24.30 -7.80
C LEU A 176 30.41 25.10 -7.15
N ASP A 177 31.60 24.51 -7.01
CA ASP A 177 32.78 25.23 -6.56
C ASP A 177 33.33 26.11 -7.71
N PRO A 178 33.35 27.44 -7.57
CA PRO A 178 33.84 28.33 -8.62
C PRO A 178 35.35 28.22 -8.88
N ALA A 179 36.15 27.68 -7.95
CA ALA A 179 37.59 27.54 -8.10
C ALA A 179 37.99 26.30 -8.90
N THR A 180 37.31 25.17 -8.68
CA THR A 180 37.59 23.89 -9.37
C THR A 180 36.65 23.62 -10.54
N GLY A 181 35.49 24.28 -10.58
CA GLY A 181 34.43 24.00 -11.54
C GLY A 181 33.71 22.67 -11.30
N THR A 182 33.96 22.01 -10.16
CA THR A 182 33.32 20.72 -9.80
C THR A 182 32.00 20.96 -9.07
N THR A 183 31.02 20.08 -9.31
CA THR A 183 29.72 20.12 -8.64
C THR A 183 29.67 19.03 -7.60
N ASP A 184 29.83 19.40 -6.33
CA ASP A 184 29.85 18.44 -5.24
C ASP A 184 28.46 18.33 -4.61
N THR A 185 28.07 17.12 -4.20
CA THR A 185 26.89 16.94 -3.35
C THR A 185 27.23 17.29 -1.90
N LYS A 186 26.51 18.25 -1.29
CA LYS A 186 26.76 18.69 0.10
C LYS A 186 25.69 18.23 1.07
N ALA A 187 24.48 17.97 0.60
CA ALA A 187 23.38 17.51 1.43
C ALA A 187 22.32 16.77 0.60
N PHE A 188 21.42 16.09 1.30
CA PHE A 188 20.24 15.45 0.74
C PHE A 188 18.97 15.92 1.44
N TRP A 189 17.86 15.92 0.71
CA TRP A 189 16.53 15.94 1.31
C TRP A 189 16.18 14.55 1.83
N VAL A 190 15.71 14.49 3.08
CA VAL A 190 15.06 13.34 3.69
C VAL A 190 13.57 13.60 3.74
N LEU A 191 12.78 12.69 3.19
CA LEU A 191 11.33 12.76 3.14
C LEU A 191 10.74 11.83 4.20
N TYR A 192 10.17 12.43 5.24
CA TYR A 192 9.33 11.74 6.20
C TYR A 192 7.90 11.71 5.65
N ILE A 193 7.34 10.50 5.50
CA ILE A 193 5.98 10.30 5.02
C ILE A 193 5.18 9.73 6.17
N ASP A 194 4.41 10.58 6.85
CA ASP A 194 3.55 10.18 7.96
C ASP A 194 2.16 9.85 7.44
N ILE A 195 1.74 8.60 7.64
CA ILE A 195 0.47 8.08 7.16
C ILE A 195 -0.36 7.70 8.37
N VAL A 196 -1.52 8.33 8.49
CA VAL A 196 -2.44 8.16 9.60
C VAL A 196 -3.74 7.60 9.08
N CYS A 197 -4.14 6.44 9.59
CA CYS A 197 -5.47 5.90 9.33
C CYS A 197 -6.50 6.62 10.21
N ILE A 198 -7.55 7.19 9.62
CA ILE A 198 -8.66 7.83 10.36
C ILE A 198 -9.74 6.80 10.68
N SER A 199 -10.08 5.97 9.70
CA SER A 199 -11.10 4.93 9.82
C SER A 199 -10.65 3.74 9.02
N LEU A 200 -10.79 2.54 9.60
CA LEU A 200 -10.36 1.30 8.99
C LEU A 200 -11.54 0.34 8.84
N ASP A 201 -11.87 0.02 7.59
CA ASP A 201 -12.83 -1.01 7.19
C ASP A 201 -12.15 -1.95 6.18
N GLY A 202 -10.98 -2.49 6.54
CA GLY A 202 -10.16 -3.33 5.65
C GLY A 202 -9.44 -2.59 4.52
N ASN A 203 -8.61 -3.31 3.78
CA ASN A 203 -7.79 -2.86 2.65
C ASN A 203 -6.92 -1.62 2.91
N ILE A 204 -6.23 -1.62 4.06
CA ILE A 204 -5.39 -0.49 4.48
C ILE A 204 -4.21 -0.22 3.54
N LEU A 205 -3.59 -1.26 2.98
CA LEU A 205 -2.37 -1.14 2.18
C LEU A 205 -2.62 -0.36 0.89
N ASP A 206 -3.72 -0.66 0.19
CA ASP A 206 -4.10 0.02 -1.05
C ASP A 206 -4.44 1.50 -0.80
N ALA A 207 -5.17 1.78 0.28
CA ALA A 207 -5.49 3.14 0.69
C ALA A 207 -4.23 3.94 1.08
N ALA A 208 -3.32 3.33 1.85
CA ALA A 208 -2.08 3.96 2.30
C ALA A 208 -1.11 4.26 1.16
N LEU A 209 -0.93 3.32 0.22
CA LEU A 209 -0.08 3.57 -0.95
C LEU A 209 -0.68 4.65 -1.85
N ALA A 210 -1.99 4.60 -2.11
CA ALA A 210 -2.65 5.64 -2.91
C ALA A 210 -2.52 7.04 -2.28
N ALA A 211 -2.68 7.15 -0.96
CA ALA A 211 -2.47 8.40 -0.24
C ALA A 211 -1.01 8.87 -0.31
N THR A 212 -0.06 7.95 -0.18
CA THR A 212 1.38 8.26 -0.25
C THR A 212 1.78 8.78 -1.63
N VAL A 213 1.38 8.09 -2.70
CA VAL A 213 1.68 8.49 -4.08
C VAL A 213 1.06 9.86 -4.39
N ALA A 214 -0.18 10.08 -3.95
CA ALA A 214 -0.84 11.37 -4.11
C ALA A 214 -0.15 12.50 -3.34
N ALA A 215 0.27 12.25 -2.10
CA ALA A 215 0.97 13.23 -1.28
C ALA A 215 2.35 13.56 -1.84
N LEU A 216 3.10 12.55 -2.30
CA LEU A 216 4.38 12.73 -2.99
C LEU A 216 4.22 13.56 -4.27
N LYS A 217 3.20 13.26 -5.09
CA LYS A 217 2.92 14.05 -6.30
C LYS A 217 2.57 15.50 -5.98
N ALA A 218 1.89 15.76 -4.87
CA ALA A 218 1.52 17.10 -4.42
C ALA A 218 2.69 17.85 -3.73
N THR A 219 3.81 17.17 -3.43
CA THR A 219 4.89 17.70 -2.60
C THR A 219 5.66 18.83 -3.31
N LYS A 220 5.84 19.93 -2.59
CA LYS A 220 6.68 21.07 -2.98
C LYS A 220 7.70 21.34 -1.88
N LEU A 221 8.97 21.19 -2.22
CA LEU A 221 10.09 21.46 -1.31
C LEU A 221 10.61 22.88 -1.54
N PRO A 222 11.01 23.63 -0.51
CA PRO A 222 11.68 24.90 -0.71
C PRO A 222 13.00 24.71 -1.47
N ILE A 223 13.39 25.68 -2.29
CA ILE A 223 14.68 25.62 -2.97
C ILE A 223 15.78 25.69 -1.91
N ALA A 224 16.58 24.63 -1.80
CA ALA A 224 17.72 24.53 -0.91
C ALA A 224 19.03 24.78 -1.68
N ARG A 225 19.90 25.60 -1.10
CA ARG A 225 21.24 25.90 -1.64
C ARG A 225 22.28 25.82 -0.53
N TRP A 226 23.48 25.40 -0.88
CA TRP A 226 24.63 25.46 0.03
C TRP A 226 25.15 26.89 0.13
N ASP A 227 25.33 27.38 1.37
CA ASP A 227 25.97 28.67 1.68
C ASP A 227 27.39 28.36 2.17
N ALA A 228 28.38 28.57 1.30
CA ALA A 228 29.78 28.25 1.58
C ALA A 228 30.38 29.10 2.72
N ASP A 229 29.91 30.33 2.91
CA ASP A 229 30.40 31.21 3.97
C ASP A 229 29.97 30.74 5.37
N LYS A 230 28.84 30.03 5.45
CA LYS A 230 28.25 29.52 6.70
C LYS A 230 28.34 28.01 6.86
N GLU A 231 28.89 27.32 5.87
CA GLU A 231 28.98 25.86 5.80
C GLU A 231 27.64 25.16 6.13
N GLN A 232 26.53 25.70 5.59
CA GLN A 232 25.20 25.15 5.84
C GLN A 232 24.27 25.28 4.64
N VAL A 233 23.23 24.44 4.62
CA VAL A 233 22.15 24.57 3.65
C VAL A 233 21.16 25.65 4.10
N VAL A 234 20.83 26.55 3.18
CA VAL A 234 19.82 27.59 3.37
C VAL A 234 18.66 27.34 2.41
N CYS A 235 17.44 27.32 2.96
CA CYS A 235 16.21 27.17 2.19
C CYS A 235 15.58 28.53 1.86
N SER A 236 15.09 28.68 0.63
CA SER A 236 14.26 29.81 0.23
C SER A 236 12.91 29.78 0.95
N ARG A 237 12.36 30.97 1.27
CA ARG A 237 11.04 31.09 1.91
C ARG A 237 9.90 31.15 0.87
N ASP A 238 10.20 31.72 -0.29
CA ASP A 238 9.19 32.06 -1.29
C ASP A 238 9.21 31.11 -2.49
N GLU A 239 10.36 30.50 -2.76
CA GLU A 239 10.55 29.64 -3.93
C GLU A 239 10.51 28.16 -3.54
N THR A 240 9.66 27.42 -4.23
CA THR A 240 9.51 25.97 -4.04
C THR A 240 9.67 25.24 -5.37
N ARG A 241 10.26 24.05 -5.31
CA ARG A 241 10.37 23.09 -6.41
C ARG A 241 9.40 21.92 -6.16
N LYS A 242 8.64 21.54 -7.18
CA LYS A 242 7.81 20.33 -7.13
C LYS A 242 8.73 19.10 -7.09
N LEU A 243 8.40 18.13 -6.24
CA LEU A 243 9.13 16.86 -6.18
C LEU A 243 8.99 16.13 -7.53
N ASP A 244 10.11 15.65 -8.06
CA ASP A 244 10.07 14.79 -9.25
C ASP A 244 9.73 13.35 -8.84
N ILE A 245 8.73 12.77 -9.50
CA ILE A 245 8.26 11.40 -9.31
C ILE A 245 8.32 10.63 -10.64
N SER A 246 9.40 10.85 -11.40
CA SER A 246 9.63 10.24 -12.72
C SER A 246 9.74 8.71 -12.70
N GLY A 247 9.82 8.08 -11.53
CA GLY A 247 9.61 6.63 -11.34
C GLY A 247 8.18 6.15 -11.69
N GLY A 248 7.26 7.09 -11.97
CA GLY A 248 5.91 6.84 -12.43
C GLY A 248 4.91 6.71 -11.27
N LEU A 249 3.66 6.38 -11.62
CA LEU A 249 2.63 6.09 -10.64
C LEU A 249 2.50 4.57 -10.44
N ALA A 250 2.28 4.15 -9.20
CA ALA A 250 2.03 2.76 -8.88
C ALA A 250 0.96 2.62 -7.80
N PHE A 251 0.11 1.60 -7.96
CA PHE A 251 -0.96 1.29 -7.02
C PHE A 251 -1.05 -0.21 -6.79
N THR A 252 -1.44 -0.59 -5.58
CA THR A 252 -1.78 -1.96 -5.24
C THR A 252 -3.28 -2.18 -5.35
N ALA A 253 -3.64 -3.42 -5.69
CA ALA A 253 -4.99 -3.93 -5.60
C ALA A 253 -4.95 -5.25 -4.81
N SER A 254 -5.72 -5.31 -3.74
CA SER A 254 -5.84 -6.46 -2.86
C SER A 254 -7.09 -7.29 -3.18
N PHE A 255 -6.91 -8.61 -3.16
CA PHE A 255 -7.92 -9.60 -3.54
C PHE A 255 -7.97 -10.72 -2.50
N GLY A 256 -9.15 -11.29 -2.31
CA GLY A 256 -9.36 -12.52 -1.55
C GLY A 256 -9.88 -13.63 -2.44
N ILE A 257 -9.37 -14.85 -2.27
CA ILE A 257 -9.81 -16.01 -3.05
C ILE A 257 -10.53 -16.95 -2.11
N VAL A 258 -11.80 -17.21 -2.41
CA VAL A 258 -12.63 -18.16 -1.66
C VAL A 258 -12.95 -19.31 -2.59
N GLY A 259 -12.72 -20.54 -2.15
CA GLY A 259 -13.15 -21.72 -2.87
C GLY A 259 -13.98 -22.63 -1.99
N HIS A 260 -14.98 -23.23 -2.60
CA HIS A 260 -15.87 -24.18 -1.96
C HIS A 260 -15.98 -25.43 -2.81
N LYS A 261 -15.98 -26.59 -2.14
CA LYS A 261 -16.28 -27.87 -2.75
C LYS A 261 -17.73 -28.16 -2.40
N ASP A 262 -18.59 -28.25 -3.41
CA ASP A 262 -19.98 -28.59 -3.19
C ASP A 262 -20.06 -30.07 -2.75
N GLU A 263 -20.51 -30.31 -1.52
CA GLU A 263 -20.59 -31.65 -0.92
C GLU A 263 -21.62 -32.54 -1.66
N GLU A 264 -22.63 -31.93 -2.31
CA GLU A 264 -23.69 -32.61 -3.07
C GLU A 264 -23.19 -33.27 -4.38
N GLU A 265 -22.12 -32.75 -5.00
CA GLU A 265 -21.53 -33.36 -6.20
C GLU A 265 -20.68 -34.60 -5.87
N GLN A 266 -20.19 -34.69 -4.62
CA GLN A 266 -19.35 -35.78 -4.14
C GLN A 266 -20.14 -37.10 -3.99
N GLU A 267 -21.43 -37.02 -3.66
CA GLU A 267 -22.32 -38.20 -3.57
C GLU A 267 -22.66 -38.79 -4.95
N ASN A 268 -22.60 -37.97 -6.01
CA ASN A 268 -22.93 -38.39 -7.39
C ASN A 268 -21.73 -38.94 -8.19
N GLY A 269 -20.57 -39.11 -7.56
CA GLY A 269 -19.39 -39.75 -8.18
C GLY A 269 -18.72 -38.93 -9.29
N GLY A 270 -19.03 -37.64 -9.41
CA GLY A 270 -18.30 -36.70 -10.26
C GLY A 270 -17.01 -36.21 -9.59
N ASP A 271 -16.01 -35.81 -10.38
CA ASP A 271 -14.86 -35.07 -9.85
C ASP A 271 -15.38 -33.73 -9.32
N ALA A 272 -15.32 -33.52 -8.00
CA ALA A 272 -15.97 -32.39 -7.36
C ALA A 272 -15.39 -31.07 -7.89
N THR A 273 -16.16 -30.37 -8.71
CA THR A 273 -15.75 -29.10 -9.31
C THR A 273 -15.69 -28.03 -8.22
N MET A 274 -14.48 -27.63 -7.84
CA MET A 274 -14.29 -26.60 -6.82
C MET A 274 -14.73 -25.24 -7.37
N LYS A 275 -15.87 -24.72 -6.88
CA LYS A 275 -16.34 -23.39 -7.23
C LYS A 275 -15.49 -22.35 -6.51
N LYS A 276 -15.05 -21.33 -7.24
CA LYS A 276 -14.14 -20.31 -6.72
C LYS A 276 -14.68 -18.92 -7.01
N TRP A 277 -14.40 -18.00 -6.10
CA TRP A 277 -14.75 -16.59 -6.20
C TRP A 277 -13.52 -15.74 -5.89
N VAL A 278 -13.28 -14.75 -6.75
CA VAL A 278 -12.27 -13.71 -6.54
C VAL A 278 -12.97 -12.45 -6.04
N LEU A 279 -12.69 -12.11 -4.78
CA LEU A 279 -13.20 -10.93 -4.08
C LEU A 279 -12.21 -9.77 -4.26
N CYS A 280 -12.69 -8.62 -4.70
CA CYS A 280 -11.91 -7.38 -4.79
C CYS A 280 -12.12 -6.52 -3.56
N ASP A 281 -11.06 -5.90 -3.03
CA ASP A 281 -11.17 -4.88 -1.97
C ASP A 281 -12.00 -5.37 -0.76
N LEU A 282 -11.39 -6.31 -0.03
CA LEU A 282 -11.94 -6.95 1.16
C LEU A 282 -12.25 -5.89 2.24
N ASP A 283 -13.41 -6.03 2.88
CA ASP A 283 -13.75 -5.24 4.08
C ASP A 283 -13.18 -5.89 5.36
N GLU A 284 -13.34 -5.25 6.51
CA GLU A 284 -12.78 -5.73 7.79
C GLU A 284 -13.20 -7.18 8.09
N PHE A 285 -14.49 -7.49 7.87
CA PHE A 285 -15.01 -8.83 8.09
C PHE A 285 -14.39 -9.87 7.16
N GLU A 286 -14.31 -9.56 5.88
CA GLU A 286 -13.77 -10.49 4.91
C GLU A 286 -12.26 -10.68 5.06
N GLU A 287 -11.52 -9.67 5.51
CA GLU A 287 -10.10 -9.83 5.84
C GLU A 287 -9.86 -10.80 6.99
N GLU A 288 -10.76 -10.87 7.97
CA GLU A 288 -10.68 -11.85 9.08
C GLU A 288 -11.03 -13.27 8.61
N VAL A 289 -11.94 -13.39 7.65
CA VAL A 289 -12.54 -14.67 7.25
C VAL A 289 -11.77 -15.34 6.10
N VAL A 290 -11.30 -14.54 5.14
CA VAL A 290 -10.63 -15.03 3.93
C VAL A 290 -9.17 -15.34 4.24
N THR A 291 -8.80 -16.60 4.08
CA THR A 291 -7.45 -17.10 4.37
C THR A 291 -6.47 -16.88 3.24
N GLU A 292 -6.95 -16.88 1.99
CA GLU A 292 -6.11 -16.73 0.80
C GLU A 292 -6.25 -15.32 0.23
N LYS A 293 -5.16 -14.57 0.29
CA LYS A 293 -5.10 -13.18 -0.13
C LYS A 293 -4.04 -13.02 -1.22
N VAL A 294 -4.35 -12.19 -2.22
CA VAL A 294 -3.44 -11.85 -3.30
C VAL A 294 -3.37 -10.34 -3.39
N MET A 295 -2.15 -9.80 -3.43
CA MET A 295 -1.92 -8.38 -3.71
C MET A 295 -1.15 -8.27 -5.01
N VAL A 296 -1.65 -7.42 -5.91
CA VAL A 296 -1.02 -7.09 -7.19
C VAL A 296 -0.65 -5.63 -7.17
N CYS A 297 0.63 -5.33 -7.37
CA CYS A 297 1.12 -3.97 -7.55
C CYS A 297 1.35 -3.71 -9.05
N ILE A 298 0.66 -2.71 -9.58
CA ILE A 298 0.79 -2.27 -10.97
C ILE A 298 1.48 -0.90 -10.98
N ARG A 299 2.51 -0.78 -11.82
CA ARG A 299 3.21 0.48 -12.09
C ARG A 299 2.86 1.02 -13.48
N ASP A 300 3.38 2.19 -13.77
CA ASP A 300 3.22 2.88 -15.06
C ASP A 300 3.46 1.96 -16.27
N GLY A 301 2.64 2.16 -17.30
CA GLY A 301 2.53 1.28 -18.47
C GLY A 301 1.89 -0.09 -18.19
N GLU A 302 1.09 -0.21 -17.13
CA GLU A 302 0.38 -1.44 -16.71
C GLU A 302 1.29 -2.65 -16.47
N LYS A 303 2.53 -2.38 -16.08
CA LYS A 303 3.51 -3.42 -15.76
C LYS A 303 3.30 -3.89 -14.33
N ILE A 304 3.46 -5.19 -14.10
CA ILE A 304 3.40 -5.76 -12.76
C ILE A 304 4.72 -5.43 -12.07
N ALA A 305 4.66 -4.71 -10.95
CA ALA A 305 5.83 -4.40 -10.13
C ALA A 305 6.06 -5.48 -9.06
N LYS A 306 4.98 -5.95 -8.42
CA LYS A 306 5.04 -7.01 -7.40
C LYS A 306 3.75 -7.81 -7.40
N LEU A 307 3.88 -9.09 -7.16
CA LEU A 307 2.77 -10.02 -6.97
C LEU A 307 3.03 -10.78 -5.68
N GLU A 308 2.11 -10.69 -4.73
CA GLU A 308 2.21 -11.34 -3.42
C GLU A 308 0.99 -12.23 -3.23
N LYS A 309 1.24 -13.52 -2.96
CA LYS A 309 0.21 -14.49 -2.57
C LYS A 309 0.47 -14.90 -1.14
N ALA A 310 -0.50 -14.68 -0.27
CA ALA A 310 -0.44 -15.04 1.14
C ALA A 310 -1.55 -16.03 1.48
N GLY A 311 -1.17 -17.15 2.09
CA GLY A 311 -2.10 -18.18 2.53
C GLY A 311 -2.72 -19.03 1.41
N GLY A 312 -3.46 -20.04 1.85
CA GLY A 312 -4.32 -20.90 1.02
C GLY A 312 -3.63 -21.72 -0.09
N VAL A 313 -4.44 -22.56 -0.73
CA VAL A 313 -4.04 -23.46 -1.84
C VAL A 313 -5.05 -23.46 -2.99
N VAL A 314 -6.03 -22.55 -2.95
CA VAL A 314 -7.18 -22.50 -3.87
C VAL A 314 -6.83 -21.74 -5.15
N ALA A 315 -5.99 -20.71 -5.07
CA ALA A 315 -5.64 -19.89 -6.22
C ALA A 315 -4.83 -20.67 -7.24
N GLY A 316 -5.38 -20.81 -8.45
CA GLY A 316 -4.70 -21.30 -9.63
C GLY A 316 -4.32 -20.16 -10.57
N THR A 317 -3.83 -20.52 -11.74
CA THR A 317 -3.36 -19.54 -12.74
C THR A 317 -4.48 -18.65 -13.28
N GLU A 318 -5.69 -19.19 -13.41
CA GLU A 318 -6.86 -18.45 -13.89
C GLU A 318 -7.26 -17.32 -12.94
N GLU A 319 -7.33 -17.61 -11.64
CA GLU A 319 -7.69 -16.60 -10.63
C GLU A 319 -6.59 -15.54 -10.51
N MET A 320 -5.32 -15.93 -10.63
CA MET A 320 -4.20 -14.98 -10.63
C MET A 320 -4.23 -14.05 -11.86
N MET A 321 -4.53 -14.58 -13.04
CA MET A 321 -4.71 -13.77 -14.25
C MET A 321 -5.90 -12.80 -14.11
N GLU A 322 -6.99 -13.25 -13.50
CA GLU A 322 -8.14 -12.40 -13.21
C GLU A 322 -7.81 -11.28 -12.22
N CYS A 323 -7.07 -11.58 -11.14
CA CYS A 323 -6.57 -10.56 -10.21
C CYS A 323 -5.71 -9.51 -10.93
N VAL A 324 -4.80 -9.92 -11.81
CA VAL A 324 -3.96 -9.00 -12.59
C VAL A 324 -4.80 -8.13 -13.52
N ARG A 325 -5.78 -8.72 -14.23
CA ARG A 325 -6.68 -7.98 -15.12
C ARG A 325 -7.44 -6.89 -14.35
N ARG A 326 -8.03 -7.24 -13.21
CA ARG A 326 -8.78 -6.29 -12.36
C ARG A 326 -7.86 -5.25 -11.72
N ALA A 327 -6.64 -5.62 -11.35
CA ALA A 327 -5.66 -4.67 -10.81
C ALA A 327 -5.30 -3.58 -11.84
N LYS A 328 -5.17 -3.94 -13.13
CA LYS A 328 -4.96 -2.96 -14.21
C LYS A 328 -6.15 -2.03 -14.39
N GLU A 329 -7.37 -2.54 -14.28
CA GLU A 329 -8.58 -1.69 -14.34
C GLU A 329 -8.63 -0.70 -13.19
N ARG A 330 -8.34 -1.16 -11.97
CA ARG A 330 -8.27 -0.30 -10.79
C ARG A 330 -7.15 0.73 -10.87
N TYR A 331 -5.99 0.34 -11.42
CA TYR A 331 -4.87 1.25 -11.68
C TYR A 331 -5.31 2.45 -12.53
N ARG A 332 -6.01 2.22 -13.65
CA ARG A 332 -6.49 3.30 -14.54
C ARG A 332 -7.45 4.27 -13.84
N GLU A 333 -8.25 3.77 -12.91
CA GLU A 333 -9.17 4.61 -12.12
C GLU A 333 -8.38 5.51 -11.15
N LEU A 334 -7.46 4.93 -10.38
CA LEU A 334 -6.64 5.66 -9.41
C LEU A 334 -5.66 6.61 -10.09
N GLU A 335 -5.10 6.21 -11.23
CA GLU A 335 -4.23 7.06 -12.06
C GLU A 335 -4.96 8.33 -12.49
N LYS A 336 -6.22 8.24 -12.91
CA LYS A 336 -7.02 9.43 -13.27
C LYS A 336 -7.24 10.35 -12.07
N LEU A 337 -7.54 9.78 -10.91
CA LEU A 337 -7.75 10.55 -9.68
C LEU A 337 -6.48 11.28 -9.23
N VAL A 338 -5.34 10.59 -9.25
CA VAL A 338 -4.04 11.19 -8.89
C VAL A 338 -3.54 12.13 -9.98
N SER A 339 -3.83 11.86 -11.26
CA SER A 339 -3.47 12.73 -12.38
C SER A 339 -4.15 14.10 -12.32
N ALA A 340 -5.35 14.16 -11.74
CA ALA A 340 -6.11 15.39 -11.53
C ALA A 340 -5.55 16.32 -10.44
N VAL A 341 -4.56 15.85 -9.66
CA VAL A 341 -3.83 16.60 -8.62
C VAL A 341 -2.58 17.28 -9.19
#